data_AF-A0A969FS85-F1
#
_entry.id   AF-A0A969FS85-F1
#
_cell.length_a   1.000
_cell.length_b   1.000
_cell.length_c   1.000
_cell.angle_alpha   90.00
_cell.angle_beta   90.00
_cell.angle_gamma   90.00
#
_symmetry.space_group_name_H-M   'P 1'
#
loop_
_entity.id
_entity.type
_entity.pdbx_description
1 polymer ?
#
loop_
_entity_poly.entity_id
_entity_poly.type
_entity_poly.pdbx_seq_one_letter_code
_entity_poly.pdbx_strand_id
1 'polypeptide(L)'
;MAPTDRMLMGAIAGNPSNHAGSGEYRYSVTHQEIYFSSSTSPDPKDSDRWIPLPSLNPDGSKRMERAFKHFVKRRWLPSRQHELEDFALKRGWDLAMELKYGGGALEDNEAEEWQHVVNRELERLTRQAREAIDQAEPS
;
A
#
# COMPACT_ATOMS: atom_id res chain seq x y z
N MET A 1 12.12 16.06 12.84
CA MET A 1 11.44 16.83 11.76
C MET A 1 10.29 15.97 11.29
N ALA A 2 9.07 16.51 11.24
CA ALA A 2 7.91 15.75 10.80
C ALA A 2 8.10 15.15 9.39
N PRO A 3 7.63 13.92 9.12
CA PRO A 3 7.83 13.24 7.85
C PRO A 3 7.09 13.97 6.73
N THR A 4 7.69 13.99 5.55
CA THR A 4 7.05 14.52 4.34
C THR A 4 5.95 13.58 3.83
N ASP A 5 5.01 14.10 3.04
CA ASP A 5 3.98 13.25 2.40
C ASP A 5 4.58 12.16 1.51
N ARG A 6 5.71 12.44 0.86
CA ARG A 6 6.43 11.44 0.07
C ARG A 6 6.93 10.28 0.94
N MET A 7 7.43 10.57 2.13
CA MET A 7 7.87 9.54 3.08
C MET A 7 6.68 8.73 3.61
N LEU A 8 5.58 9.39 3.96
CA LEU A 8 4.35 8.71 4.39
C LEU A 8 3.80 7.80 3.29
N MET A 9 3.72 8.30 2.06
CA MET A 9 3.23 7.55 0.92
C MET A 9 4.07 6.29 0.68
N GLY A 10 5.40 6.41 0.72
CA GLY A 10 6.32 5.27 0.60
C GLY A 10 6.11 4.23 1.70
N ALA A 11 6.00 4.67 2.95
CA ALA A 11 5.74 3.79 4.08
C ALA A 11 4.38 3.08 3.94
N ILE A 12 3.31 3.81 3.58
CA ILE A 12 1.95 3.28 3.41
C ILE A 12 1.87 2.27 2.26
N ALA A 13 2.54 2.56 1.13
CA ALA A 13 2.57 1.67 -0.02
C ALA A 13 3.21 0.32 0.31
N GLY A 14 4.28 0.33 1.11
CA GLY A 14 5.02 -0.87 1.52
C GLY A 14 4.60 -1.45 2.87
N ASN A 15 3.55 -0.92 3.52
CA ASN A 15 3.19 -1.33 4.88
C ASN A 15 2.44 -2.66 4.90
N PRO A 16 2.96 -3.74 5.51
CA PRO A 16 2.22 -4.99 5.65
C PRO A 16 1.07 -4.85 6.66
N SER A 17 1.15 -3.91 7.60
CA SER A 17 0.15 -3.71 8.67
C SER A 17 -0.13 -4.99 9.48
N ASN A 18 0.94 -5.77 9.75
CA ASN A 18 0.85 -7.06 10.43
C ASN A 18 1.99 -7.18 11.46
N HIS A 19 1.91 -6.43 12.56
CA HIS A 19 2.93 -6.44 13.62
C HIS A 19 3.26 -7.85 14.15
N ALA A 20 2.27 -8.74 14.24
CA ALA A 20 2.46 -10.11 14.74
C ALA A 20 3.27 -10.99 13.77
N GLY A 21 3.33 -10.63 12.49
CA GLY A 21 4.07 -11.36 11.45
C GLY A 21 5.06 -10.46 10.73
N SER A 22 4.71 -10.09 9.50
CA SER A 22 5.57 -9.38 8.55
C SER A 22 6.02 -7.99 9.00
N GLY A 23 5.44 -7.44 10.08
CA GLY A 23 5.73 -6.13 10.64
C GLY A 23 4.79 -5.02 10.14
N GLU A 24 5.00 -3.81 10.63
CA GLU A 24 4.24 -2.63 10.22
C GLU A 24 5.03 -1.34 10.37
N TYR A 25 4.72 -0.37 9.51
CA TYR A 25 5.20 1.00 9.67
C TYR A 25 4.31 1.77 10.65
N ARG A 26 4.96 2.50 11.55
CA ARG A 26 4.36 3.34 12.59
C ARG A 26 4.98 4.73 12.55
N TYR A 27 4.29 5.70 13.14
CA TYR A 27 4.80 7.03 13.44
C TYR A 27 5.06 7.16 14.94
N SER A 28 6.27 7.53 15.33
CA SER A 28 6.57 7.91 16.72
C SER A 28 6.23 9.36 16.95
N VAL A 29 5.33 9.64 17.90
CA VAL A 29 4.92 11.02 18.23
C VAL A 29 6.06 11.76 18.90
N THR A 30 6.79 11.11 19.81
CA THR A 30 7.91 11.71 20.55
C THR A 30 9.06 12.10 19.63
N HIS A 31 9.43 11.23 18.69
CA HIS A 31 10.57 11.44 17.80
C HIS A 31 10.21 12.15 16.50
N GLN A 32 8.92 12.22 16.18
CA GLN A 32 8.38 12.70 14.91
C GLN A 32 8.94 11.96 13.70
N GLU A 33 9.03 10.63 13.80
CA GLU A 33 9.68 9.78 12.80
C GLU A 33 8.82 8.58 12.42
N ILE A 34 8.92 8.17 11.15
CA ILE A 34 8.38 6.90 10.68
C ILE A 34 9.40 5.81 11.03
N TYR A 35 8.92 4.71 11.61
CA TYR A 35 9.76 3.56 11.90
C TYR A 35 9.00 2.25 11.59
N PHE A 36 9.73 1.15 11.47
CA PHE A 36 9.17 -0.16 11.23
C PHE A 36 9.37 -1.03 12.47
N SER A 37 8.36 -1.81 12.83
CA SER A 37 8.45 -2.74 13.96
C SER A 37 7.68 -4.03 13.71
N SER A 38 8.14 -5.11 14.32
CA SER A 38 7.43 -6.39 14.38
C SER A 38 7.60 -7.02 15.76
N SER A 39 6.76 -8.01 16.09
CA SER A 39 6.86 -8.74 17.35
C SER A 39 8.19 -9.48 17.55
N THR A 40 8.87 -9.86 16.46
CA THR A 40 10.16 -10.57 16.47
C THR A 40 11.36 -9.62 16.39
N SER A 41 11.13 -8.36 16.03
CA SER A 41 12.15 -7.32 15.94
C SER A 41 11.55 -5.96 16.36
N PRO A 42 11.24 -5.79 17.66
CA PRO A 42 10.63 -4.55 18.16
C PRO A 42 11.61 -3.39 18.05
N ASP A 43 11.12 -2.20 17.67
CA ASP A 43 11.92 -0.96 17.70
C ASP A 43 11.85 -0.34 19.11
N PRO A 44 12.94 0.23 19.65
CA PRO A 44 12.91 0.92 20.94
C PRO A 44 11.79 1.96 21.08
N LYS A 45 11.35 2.59 19.98
CA LYS A 45 10.25 3.57 19.94
C LYS A 45 8.88 2.97 20.26
N ASP A 46 8.73 1.65 20.31
CA ASP A 46 7.49 1.00 20.74
C ASP A 46 7.16 1.26 22.21
N SER A 47 8.13 1.71 23.01
CA SER A 47 7.92 2.13 24.40
C SER A 47 7.28 3.53 24.54
N ASP A 48 7.27 4.31 23.47
CA ASP A 48 6.69 5.65 23.41
C ASP A 48 5.27 5.65 22.81
N ARG A 49 4.63 6.82 22.78
CA ARG A 49 3.39 7.02 22.03
C ARG A 49 3.67 6.93 20.53
N TRP A 50 2.95 6.04 19.85
CA TRP A 50 3.00 5.86 18.41
C TRP A 50 1.62 5.76 17.77
N ILE A 51 1.57 5.91 16.45
CA ILE A 51 0.37 5.81 15.62
C ILE A 51 0.66 4.80 14.51
N PRO A 52 -0.19 3.78 14.29
CA PRO A 52 -0.02 2.88 13.16
C PRO A 52 -0.28 3.63 11.85
N LEU A 53 0.62 3.50 10.87
CA LEU A 53 0.34 4.02 9.54
C LEU A 53 -0.66 3.10 8.83
N PRO A 54 -1.53 3.64 7.96
CA PRO A 54 -2.40 2.80 7.15
C PRO A 54 -1.57 1.98 6.14
N SER A 55 -2.24 1.04 5.47
CA SER A 55 -1.64 0.21 4.44
C SER A 55 -2.50 0.20 3.17
N LEU A 56 -1.81 0.32 2.03
CA LEU A 56 -2.43 0.14 0.72
C LEU A 56 -2.91 -1.30 0.52
N ASN A 57 -2.07 -2.28 0.88
CA ASN A 57 -2.35 -3.70 0.74
C ASN A 57 -1.90 -4.47 1.98
N PRO A 58 -2.72 -4.49 3.06
CA PRO A 58 -2.36 -5.23 4.27
C PRO A 58 -2.10 -6.70 3.96
N ASP A 59 -1.18 -7.30 4.69
CA ASP A 59 -0.78 -8.69 4.53
C ASP A 59 -1.99 -9.62 4.64
N GLY A 60 -2.09 -10.59 3.73
CA GLY A 60 -3.24 -11.51 3.61
C GLY A 60 -4.58 -10.89 3.17
N SER A 61 -4.70 -9.57 3.02
CA SER A 61 -6.00 -8.92 2.75
C SER A 61 -6.49 -9.05 1.30
N LYS A 62 -5.57 -9.31 0.35
CA LYS A 62 -5.83 -9.31 -1.09
C LYS A 62 -6.60 -8.07 -1.55
N ARG A 63 -6.37 -6.92 -0.92
CA ARG A 63 -7.14 -5.70 -1.14
C ARG A 63 -6.91 -5.15 -2.54
N MET A 64 -5.65 -5.05 -2.95
CA MET A 64 -5.28 -4.57 -4.28
C MET A 64 -5.72 -5.52 -5.39
N GLU A 65 -5.60 -6.84 -5.18
CA GLU A 65 -6.14 -7.85 -6.09
C GLU A 65 -7.65 -7.66 -6.32
N ARG A 66 -8.44 -7.50 -5.25
CA ARG A 66 -9.89 -7.30 -5.36
C ARG A 66 -10.23 -5.98 -6.06
N ALA A 67 -9.51 -4.91 -5.74
CA ALA A 67 -9.70 -3.61 -6.37
C ALA A 67 -9.39 -3.67 -7.88
N PHE A 68 -8.30 -4.34 -8.25
CA PHE A 68 -7.90 -4.52 -9.64
C PHE A 68 -8.91 -5.36 -10.42
N LYS A 69 -9.34 -6.51 -9.90
CA LYS A 69 -10.39 -7.33 -10.53
C LYS A 69 -11.65 -6.54 -10.83
N HIS A 70 -12.07 -5.71 -9.87
CA HIS A 70 -13.25 -4.86 -10.02
C HIS A 70 -13.04 -3.73 -11.04
N PHE A 71 -11.84 -3.15 -11.07
CA PHE A 71 -11.43 -2.16 -12.06
C PHE A 71 -11.46 -2.74 -13.48
N VAL A 72 -10.78 -3.87 -13.71
CA VAL A 72 -10.73 -4.57 -15.00
C VAL A 72 -12.13 -4.90 -15.50
N LYS A 73 -12.98 -5.50 -14.64
CA LYS A 73 -14.36 -5.86 -14.98
C LYS A 73 -15.21 -4.68 -15.47
N ARG A 74 -14.92 -3.46 -15.01
CA ARG A 74 -15.65 -2.24 -15.38
C ARG A 74 -15.04 -1.53 -16.58
N ARG A 75 -13.72 -1.59 -16.72
CA ARG A 75 -12.97 -0.71 -17.62
C ARG A 75 -12.62 -1.36 -18.95
N TRP A 76 -12.37 -2.67 -18.97
CA TRP A 76 -11.84 -3.39 -20.12
C TRP A 76 -12.79 -4.48 -20.62
N LEU A 77 -12.54 -4.96 -21.84
CA LEU A 77 -13.36 -5.99 -22.48
C LEU A 77 -13.25 -7.33 -21.73
N PRO A 78 -14.30 -8.18 -21.77
CA PRO A 78 -14.27 -9.49 -21.14
C PRO A 78 -13.10 -10.37 -21.61
N SER A 79 -12.69 -10.28 -22.88
CA SER A 79 -11.54 -11.04 -23.39
C SER A 79 -10.24 -10.66 -22.66
N ARG A 80 -10.04 -9.36 -22.44
CA ARG A 80 -8.86 -8.86 -21.73
C ARG A 80 -8.87 -9.27 -20.26
N GLN A 81 -10.05 -9.30 -19.63
CA GLN A 81 -10.19 -9.85 -18.29
C GLN A 81 -9.74 -11.32 -18.22
N HIS A 82 -10.17 -12.17 -19.16
CA HIS A 82 -9.78 -13.58 -19.19
C HIS A 82 -8.27 -13.74 -19.38
N GLU A 83 -7.63 -12.95 -20.24
CA GLU A 83 -6.17 -12.98 -20.41
C GLU A 83 -5.42 -12.67 -19.11
N LEU A 84 -5.89 -11.68 -18.34
CA LEU A 84 -5.30 -11.30 -17.06
C LEU A 84 -5.52 -12.38 -15.99
N GLU A 85 -6.69 -13.00 -15.99
CA GLU A 85 -6.99 -14.14 -15.12
C GLU A 85 -6.09 -15.34 -15.43
N ASP A 86 -5.94 -15.70 -16.70
CA ASP A 86 -5.05 -16.79 -17.15
C ASP A 86 -3.58 -16.49 -16.83
N PHE A 87 -3.15 -15.24 -16.97
CA PHE A 87 -1.82 -14.82 -16.54
C PHE A 87 -1.65 -14.96 -15.02
N ALA A 88 -2.60 -14.45 -14.24
CA ALA A 88 -2.56 -14.49 -12.79
C ALA A 88 -2.60 -15.92 -12.23
N LEU A 89 -3.28 -16.85 -12.90
CA LEU A 89 -3.26 -18.27 -12.54
C LEU A 89 -1.85 -18.88 -12.64
N LYS A 90 -1.03 -18.39 -13.57
CA LYS A 90 0.33 -18.90 -13.81
C LYS A 90 1.41 -18.16 -13.04
N ARG A 91 1.22 -16.85 -12.80
CA ARG A 91 2.25 -15.93 -12.30
C ARG A 91 1.88 -15.20 -11.01
N GLY A 92 0.63 -15.30 -10.57
CA GLY A 92 0.10 -14.56 -9.43
C GLY A 92 -0.49 -13.20 -9.83
N TRP A 93 -1.39 -12.70 -8.98
CA TRP A 93 -2.05 -11.41 -9.19
C TRP A 93 -1.11 -10.23 -9.01
N ASP A 94 -0.08 -10.35 -8.18
CA ASP A 94 0.91 -9.29 -7.99
C ASP A 94 1.55 -8.92 -9.32
N LEU A 95 1.99 -9.90 -10.13
CA LEU A 95 2.53 -9.64 -11.47
C LEU A 95 1.46 -9.28 -12.51
N ALA A 96 0.23 -9.77 -12.35
CA ALA A 96 -0.85 -9.44 -13.28
C ALA A 96 -1.25 -7.95 -13.25
N MET A 97 -0.93 -7.26 -12.15
CA MET A 97 -1.17 -5.83 -11.94
C MET A 97 0.01 -4.95 -12.38
N GLU A 98 1.11 -5.55 -12.85
CA GLU A 98 2.34 -4.85 -13.19
C GLU A 98 2.51 -4.70 -14.70
N LEU A 99 3.39 -3.75 -15.08
CA LEU A 99 3.73 -3.47 -16.46
C LEU A 99 4.48 -4.63 -17.14
N LYS A 100 4.16 -4.90 -18.42
CA LYS A 100 4.79 -5.96 -19.22
C LYS A 100 6.31 -5.88 -19.30
N TYR A 101 6.88 -4.67 -19.42
CA TYR A 101 8.34 -4.50 -19.44
C TYR A 101 9.03 -4.98 -18.16
N GLY A 102 8.32 -5.01 -17.03
CA GLY A 102 8.78 -5.58 -15.76
C GLY A 102 8.46 -7.07 -15.58
N GLY A 103 7.97 -7.75 -16.63
CA GLY A 103 7.49 -9.12 -16.56
C GLY A 103 6.04 -9.28 -16.08
N GLY A 104 5.29 -8.17 -16.00
CA GLY A 104 3.87 -8.16 -15.68
C GLY A 104 2.96 -8.43 -16.88
N ALA A 105 1.67 -8.14 -16.72
CA ALA A 105 0.65 -8.43 -17.73
C ALA A 105 0.08 -7.19 -18.43
N LEU A 106 0.25 -6.00 -17.87
CA LEU A 106 -0.36 -4.77 -18.37
C LEU A 106 0.44 -4.12 -19.49
N GLU A 107 -0.27 -3.65 -20.53
CA GLU A 107 0.29 -2.69 -21.49
C GLU A 107 0.54 -1.33 -20.82
N ASP A 108 1.34 -0.47 -21.46
CA ASP A 108 1.70 0.86 -20.92
C ASP A 108 0.46 1.69 -20.52
N ASN A 109 -0.52 1.79 -21.41
CA ASN A 109 -1.76 2.53 -21.15
C ASN A 109 -2.62 1.89 -20.06
N GLU A 110 -2.65 0.56 -19.99
CA GLU A 110 -3.39 -0.18 -18.97
C GLU A 110 -2.77 0.01 -17.58
N ALA A 111 -1.44 -0.04 -17.51
CA ALA A 111 -0.69 0.23 -16.29
C ALA A 111 -0.86 1.68 -15.84
N GLU A 112 -0.84 2.66 -16.74
CA GLU A 112 -1.11 4.06 -16.41
C GLU A 112 -2.52 4.26 -15.82
N GLU A 113 -3.55 3.67 -16.44
CA GLU A 113 -4.92 3.75 -15.94
C GLU A 113 -5.05 3.12 -14.56
N TRP A 114 -4.43 1.95 -14.35
CA TRP A 114 -4.43 1.28 -13.05
C TRP A 114 -3.67 2.08 -12.00
N GLN A 115 -2.48 2.58 -12.33
CA GLN A 115 -1.65 3.38 -11.44
C GLN A 115 -2.36 4.65 -10.99
N HIS A 116 -3.22 5.25 -11.82
CA HIS A 116 -4.05 6.37 -11.40
C HIS A 116 -4.99 6.00 -10.23
N VAL A 117 -5.58 4.80 -10.26
CA VAL A 117 -6.42 4.30 -9.16
C VAL A 117 -5.58 4.06 -7.89
N VAL A 118 -4.40 3.45 -8.04
CA VAL A 118 -3.47 3.21 -6.92
C VAL A 118 -3.03 4.52 -6.28
N ASN A 119 -2.58 5.49 -7.08
CA ASN A 119 -2.10 6.78 -6.60
C ASN A 119 -3.20 7.56 -5.86
N ARG A 120 -4.42 7.57 -6.39
CA ARG A 120 -5.55 8.20 -5.73
C ARG A 120 -5.83 7.60 -4.35
N GLU A 121 -5.72 6.28 -4.22
CA GLU A 121 -5.89 5.61 -2.93
C GLU A 121 -4.72 5.90 -1.97
N LEU A 122 -3.48 5.91 -2.47
CA LEU A 122 -2.31 6.31 -1.69
C LEU A 122 -2.39 7.75 -1.17
N GLU A 123 -2.85 8.69 -1.99
CA GLU A 123 -3.09 10.08 -1.58
C GLU A 123 -4.14 10.16 -0.47
N ARG A 124 -5.24 9.41 -0.62
CA ARG A 124 -6.31 9.35 0.40
C ARG A 124 -5.77 8.81 1.73
N LEU A 125 -5.00 7.73 1.69
CA LEU A 125 -4.39 7.12 2.89
C LEU A 125 -3.33 8.02 3.51
N THR A 126 -2.52 8.70 2.69
CA THR A 126 -1.53 9.67 3.15
C THR A 126 -2.19 10.82 3.89
N ARG A 127 -3.29 11.38 3.35
CA ARG A 127 -4.07 12.41 4.05
C ARG A 127 -4.65 11.90 5.36
N GLN A 128 -5.18 10.68 5.39
CA GLN A 128 -5.68 10.07 6.62
C GLN A 128 -4.58 9.91 7.68
N ALA A 129 -3.38 9.50 7.27
CA ALA A 129 -2.23 9.40 8.16
C ALA A 129 -1.82 10.79 8.70
N ARG A 130 -1.80 11.80 7.84
CA ARG A 130 -1.49 13.20 8.22
C ARG A 130 -2.49 13.71 9.27
N GLU A 131 -3.78 13.56 9.02
CA GLU A 131 -4.83 13.97 9.96
C GLU A 131 -4.66 13.30 11.33
N ALA A 132 -4.32 12.01 11.36
CA ALA A 132 -4.07 11.29 12.61
C ALA A 132 -2.82 11.79 13.35
N ILE A 133 -1.75 12.13 12.62
CA ILE A 133 -0.53 12.71 13.16
C ILE A 133 -0.83 14.09 13.76
N ASP A 134 -1.48 14.96 12.99
CA ASP A 134 -1.79 16.33 13.41
C ASP A 134 -2.71 16.37 14.64
N GLN A 135 -3.62 15.39 14.78
CA GLN A 135 -4.48 15.25 15.98
C GLN A 135 -3.72 14.72 17.21
N ALA A 136 -2.59 14.05 17.02
CA ALA A 136 -1.83 13.43 18.09
C ALA A 136 -0.73 14.33 18.64
N GLU A 137 -0.22 15.27 17.84
CA GLU A 137 0.76 16.26 18.25
C GLU A 137 0.10 17.36 19.12
N PRO A 138 0.61 17.62 20.33
CA PRO A 138 0.10 18.72 21.15
C PRO A 138 0.46 20.07 20.50
N SER A 139 -0.52 20.99 20.49
CA SER A 139 -0.37 22.38 20.03
C SER A 139 0.69 23.16 20.81
#